data_AF-A0A7J5WQ74-F1
#
_entry.id   AF-A0A7J5WQ74-F1
#
_cell.length_a   1.000
_cell.length_b   1.000
_cell.length_c   1.000
_cell.angle_alpha   90.00
_cell.angle_beta   90.00
_cell.angle_gamma   90.00
#
_symmetry.space_group_name_H-M   'P 1'
#
loop_
_entity.id
_entity.type
_entity.pdbx_description
1 polymer ?
#
loop_
_entity_poly.entity_id
_entity_poly.type
_entity_poly.pdbx_seq_one_letter_code
_entity_poly.pdbx_strand_id
1 'polypeptide(L)'
;MFDGFAPEAVKGNASARTAWAVQQLKYAAKASQNLGLNASATFSGALLWQTVYPWPQRPAGLVETGFTELAKRWLPILNVYEEHGIDLCYEIHPGEDLHDGITYELFLEKVNNHQRACLLYDPSHFVLQCLNYLEYIDHY
;
A
#
# COMPACT_ATOMS: atom_id res chain seq x y z
N MET A 1 7.72 5.50 -14.22
CA MET A 1 8.64 4.45 -13.73
C MET A 1 8.05 3.05 -13.90
N PHE A 2 6.83 2.76 -13.44
CA PHE A 2 6.25 1.40 -13.52
C PHE A 2 5.60 0.98 -14.85
N ASP A 3 5.68 1.80 -15.89
CA ASP A 3 5.09 1.45 -17.19
C ASP A 3 5.77 0.24 -17.85
N GLY A 4 7.04 -0.02 -17.52
CA GLY A 4 7.78 -1.19 -17.99
C GLY A 4 7.27 -2.53 -17.46
N PHE A 5 6.56 -2.54 -16.32
CA PHE A 5 5.98 -3.75 -15.72
C PHE A 5 4.57 -4.05 -16.21
N ALA A 6 3.96 -3.11 -16.93
CA ALA A 6 2.59 -3.26 -17.40
C ALA A 6 2.54 -4.07 -18.70
N PRO A 7 1.46 -4.83 -18.94
CA PRO A 7 1.22 -5.47 -20.24
C PRO A 7 1.20 -4.44 -21.37
N GLU A 8 1.65 -4.85 -22.56
CA GLU A 8 1.77 -3.95 -23.73
C GLU A 8 0.47 -3.19 -24.03
N ALA A 9 -0.68 -3.84 -23.88
CA ALA A 9 -2.00 -3.27 -24.16
C ALA A 9 -2.39 -2.07 -23.27
N VAL A 10 -1.74 -1.87 -22.13
CA VAL A 10 -2.04 -0.76 -21.20
C VAL A 10 -0.85 0.19 -21.00
N LYS A 11 0.27 -0.02 -21.70
CA LYS A 11 1.43 0.87 -21.65
C LYS A 11 1.09 2.28 -22.16
N GLY A 12 1.74 3.29 -21.59
CA GLY A 12 1.48 4.70 -21.92
C GLY A 12 0.10 5.21 -21.47
N ASN A 13 -0.76 4.37 -20.89
CA ASN A 13 -2.11 4.74 -20.44
C ASN A 13 -2.28 4.49 -18.94
N ALA A 14 -2.11 5.55 -18.14
CA ALA A 14 -2.16 5.46 -16.69
C ALA A 14 -3.50 4.94 -16.14
N SER A 15 -4.62 5.36 -16.73
CA SER A 15 -5.95 4.94 -16.30
C SER A 15 -6.21 3.47 -16.60
N ALA A 16 -5.87 3.01 -17.81
CA ALA A 16 -6.00 1.61 -18.18
C ALA A 16 -5.08 0.70 -17.34
N ARG A 17 -3.85 1.13 -17.10
CA ARG A 17 -2.89 0.42 -16.24
C ARG A 17 -3.38 0.33 -14.79
N THR A 18 -3.98 1.40 -14.27
CA THR A 18 -4.57 1.40 -12.92
C THR A 18 -5.73 0.41 -12.82
N ALA A 19 -6.67 0.44 -13.78
CA ALA A 19 -7.78 -0.51 -13.81
C ALA A 19 -7.29 -1.97 -13.90
N TRP A 20 -6.27 -2.22 -14.73
CA TRP A 20 -5.62 -3.52 -14.83
C TRP A 20 -4.99 -3.96 -13.49
N ALA A 21 -4.22 -3.09 -12.83
CA ALA A 21 -3.55 -3.40 -11.57
C ALA A 21 -4.55 -3.71 -10.44
N VAL A 22 -5.64 -2.93 -10.34
CA VAL A 22 -6.74 -3.22 -9.39
C VAL A 22 -7.34 -4.59 -9.67
N GLN A 23 -7.55 -4.95 -10.94
CA GLN A 23 -8.06 -6.27 -11.29
C GLN A 23 -7.08 -7.40 -10.93
N GLN A 24 -5.76 -7.18 -11.07
CA GLN A 24 -4.76 -8.16 -10.64
C GLN A 24 -4.83 -8.41 -9.13
N LEU A 25 -5.00 -7.36 -8.32
CA LEU A 25 -5.17 -7.52 -6.87
C LEU A 25 -6.43 -8.31 -6.49
N LYS A 26 -7.54 -8.11 -7.22
CA LYS A 26 -8.76 -8.89 -7.02
C LYS A 26 -8.57 -10.37 -7.41
N TYR A 27 -7.86 -10.63 -8.50
CA TYR A 27 -7.51 -12.01 -8.87
C TYR A 27 -6.56 -12.66 -7.86
N ALA A 28 -5.61 -11.90 -7.30
CA ALA A 28 -4.73 -12.39 -6.25
C ALA A 28 -5.52 -12.81 -5.01
N ALA A 29 -6.48 -12.02 -4.54
CA ALA A 29 -7.36 -12.40 -3.42
C ALA A 29 -8.08 -13.73 -3.67
N LYS A 30 -8.70 -13.89 -4.86
CA LYS A 30 -9.38 -15.15 -5.22
C LYS A 30 -8.41 -16.32 -5.35
N ALA A 31 -7.22 -16.09 -5.92
CA ALA A 31 -6.20 -17.11 -6.07
C ALA A 31 -5.70 -17.58 -4.69
N SER A 32 -5.42 -16.65 -3.78
CA SER A 32 -5.03 -16.96 -2.40
C SER A 32 -6.08 -17.81 -1.67
N GLN A 33 -7.37 -17.46 -1.81
CA GLN A 33 -8.46 -18.28 -1.29
C GLN A 33 -8.47 -19.69 -1.88
N ASN A 34 -8.32 -19.83 -3.21
CA ASN A 34 -8.29 -21.13 -3.87
C ASN A 34 -7.11 -22.01 -3.43
N LEU A 35 -5.98 -21.37 -3.08
CA LEU A 35 -4.77 -22.04 -2.58
C LEU A 35 -4.82 -22.32 -1.07
N GLY A 36 -5.86 -21.88 -0.36
CA GLY A 36 -5.96 -22.02 1.09
C GLY A 36 -4.97 -21.15 1.87
N LEU A 37 -4.49 -20.06 1.27
CA LEU A 37 -3.67 -19.06 1.95
C LEU A 37 -4.54 -18.12 2.77
N ASN A 38 -3.95 -17.49 3.77
CA ASN A 38 -4.62 -16.52 4.66
C ASN A 38 -4.08 -15.09 4.49
N ALA A 39 -2.94 -14.90 3.82
CA ALA A 39 -2.29 -13.60 3.68
C ALA A 39 -1.74 -13.39 2.25
N SER A 40 -1.67 -12.14 1.82
CA SER A 40 -1.07 -11.71 0.56
C SER A 40 -0.20 -10.49 0.78
N ALA A 41 1.06 -10.56 0.35
CA ALA A 41 1.95 -9.41 0.35
C ALA A 41 1.52 -8.37 -0.70
N THR A 42 1.69 -7.08 -0.39
CA THR A 42 1.48 -5.98 -1.32
C THR A 42 2.35 -4.77 -0.96
N PHE A 43 2.45 -3.84 -1.89
CA PHE A 43 2.88 -2.46 -1.65
C PHE A 43 1.70 -1.50 -1.73
N SER A 44 1.82 -0.32 -1.13
CA SER A 44 0.76 0.71 -1.13
C SER A 44 0.69 1.52 -2.42
N GLY A 45 1.76 1.52 -3.19
CA GLY A 45 2.01 2.51 -4.23
C GLY A 45 2.55 3.83 -3.64
N ALA A 46 2.87 4.74 -4.56
CA ALA A 46 3.67 5.93 -4.34
C ALA A 46 2.95 7.19 -4.86
N LEU A 47 1.76 7.49 -4.33
CA LEU A 47 0.97 8.66 -4.73
C LEU A 47 1.59 9.97 -4.22
N LEU A 48 2.18 9.93 -3.02
CA LEU A 48 2.78 11.06 -2.32
C LEU A 48 4.29 10.92 -2.13
N TRP A 49 4.89 9.74 -2.32
CA TRP A 49 6.31 9.49 -2.08
C TRP A 49 7.26 10.52 -2.71
N GLN A 50 6.97 11.03 -3.92
CA GLN A 50 7.75 12.08 -4.58
C GLN A 50 7.82 13.40 -3.80
N THR A 51 7.00 13.53 -2.74
CA THR A 51 6.95 14.67 -1.82
C THR A 51 7.48 14.33 -0.42
N VAL A 52 8.13 13.18 -0.24
CA VAL A 52 8.71 12.76 1.06
C VAL A 52 9.72 13.78 1.57
N TYR A 53 10.55 14.31 0.67
CA TYR A 53 11.44 15.43 0.98
C TYR A 53 10.64 16.73 1.02
N PRO A 54 10.56 17.43 2.16
CA PRO A 54 9.63 18.54 2.35
C PRO A 54 10.08 19.86 1.70
N TRP A 55 11.06 19.82 0.79
CA TRP A 55 11.60 20.99 0.10
C TRP A 55 11.57 20.83 -1.43
N PRO A 56 11.05 21.81 -2.20
CA PRO A 56 10.40 23.04 -1.72
C PRO A 56 9.16 22.73 -0.86
N GLN A 57 8.77 23.70 -0.03
CA GLN A 57 7.70 23.52 0.95
C GLN A 57 6.44 22.94 0.29
N ARG A 58 5.95 21.85 0.87
CA ARG A 58 4.69 21.22 0.44
C ARG A 58 3.51 22.15 0.71
N PRO A 59 2.51 22.20 -0.19
CA PRO A 59 1.25 22.88 0.10
C PRO A 59 0.60 22.33 1.37
N ALA A 60 -0.02 23.22 2.16
CA ALA A 60 -0.82 22.82 3.32
C ALA A 60 -1.95 21.87 2.88
N GLY A 61 -2.17 20.79 3.65
CA GLY A 61 -3.21 19.79 3.36
C GLY A 61 -2.85 18.74 2.31
N LEU A 62 -1.64 18.78 1.71
CA LEU A 62 -1.22 17.78 0.71
C LEU A 62 -1.23 16.35 1.26
N VAL A 63 -0.67 16.15 2.46
CA VAL A 63 -0.60 14.82 3.11
C VAL A 63 -2.00 14.28 3.37
N GLU A 64 -2.86 15.07 4.02
CA GLU A 64 -4.25 14.72 4.32
C GLU A 64 -5.03 14.35 3.05
N THR A 65 -4.90 15.16 1.99
CA THR A 65 -5.56 14.92 0.71
C THR A 65 -5.06 13.63 0.06
N GLY A 66 -3.75 13.40 0.04
CA GLY A 66 -3.18 12.22 -0.60
C GLY A 66 -3.47 10.93 0.15
N PHE A 67 -3.45 10.91 1.49
CA PHE A 67 -3.86 9.74 2.26
C PHE A 67 -5.36 9.45 2.16
N THR A 68 -6.20 10.49 2.05
CA THR A 68 -7.63 10.32 1.74
C THR A 68 -7.84 9.68 0.37
N GLU A 69 -7.11 10.12 -0.66
CA GLU A 69 -7.17 9.52 -1.99
C GLU A 69 -6.56 8.11 -2.02
N LEU A 70 -5.49 7.85 -1.27
CA LEU A 70 -4.89 6.53 -1.11
C LEU A 70 -5.92 5.55 -0.52
N ALA A 71 -6.57 5.92 0.59
CA ALA A 71 -7.61 5.12 1.22
C ALA A 71 -8.81 4.90 0.29
N LYS A 72 -9.25 5.92 -0.45
CA LYS A 72 -10.33 5.79 -1.44
C LYS A 72 -10.02 4.76 -2.52
N ARG A 73 -8.75 4.62 -2.92
CA ARG A 73 -8.31 3.62 -3.90
C ARG A 73 -8.23 2.21 -3.30
N TRP A 74 -7.75 2.11 -2.07
CA TRP A 74 -7.51 0.83 -1.41
C TRP A 74 -8.74 0.22 -0.75
N LEU A 75 -9.67 1.02 -0.23
CA LEU A 75 -10.85 0.51 0.49
C LEU A 75 -11.69 -0.47 -0.34
N PRO A 76 -12.00 -0.23 -1.63
CA PRO A 76 -12.69 -1.23 -2.45
C PRO A 76 -11.90 -2.52 -2.68
N ILE A 77 -10.56 -2.47 -2.62
CA ILE A 77 -9.70 -3.66 -2.74
C ILE A 77 -9.72 -4.42 -1.41
N LEU A 78 -9.55 -3.73 -0.29
CA LEU A 78 -9.63 -4.30 1.05
C LEU A 78 -10.97 -5.04 1.28
N ASN A 79 -12.08 -4.49 0.78
CA ASN A 79 -13.38 -5.17 0.83
C ASN A 79 -13.39 -6.50 0.05
N VAL A 80 -12.70 -6.59 -1.10
CA VAL A 80 -12.59 -7.85 -1.85
C VAL A 80 -11.71 -8.86 -1.10
N TYR A 81 -10.65 -8.38 -0.45
CA TYR A 81 -9.82 -9.23 0.42
C TYR A 81 -10.62 -9.75 1.63
N GLU A 82 -11.52 -8.94 2.19
CA GLU A 82 -12.47 -9.37 3.22
C GLU A 82 -13.40 -10.47 2.73
N GLU A 83 -14.01 -10.30 1.54
CA GLU A 83 -14.89 -11.30 0.92
C GLU A 83 -14.20 -12.66 0.72
N HIS A 84 -12.88 -12.65 0.50
CA HIS A 84 -12.07 -13.85 0.33
C HIS A 84 -11.44 -14.38 1.62
N GLY A 85 -11.52 -13.64 2.73
CA GLY A 85 -10.91 -13.99 4.00
C GLY A 85 -9.38 -13.94 3.98
N ILE A 86 -8.80 -13.01 3.21
CA ILE A 86 -7.35 -12.87 3.02
C ILE A 86 -6.87 -11.56 3.63
N ASP A 87 -5.84 -11.62 4.45
CA ASP A 87 -5.15 -10.44 4.98
C ASP A 87 -4.26 -9.83 3.89
N LEU A 88 -4.41 -8.52 3.66
CA LEU A 88 -3.60 -7.79 2.70
C LEU A 88 -2.46 -7.09 3.45
N CYS A 89 -1.27 -7.67 3.36
CA CYS A 89 -0.11 -7.29 4.15
C CYS A 89 0.75 -6.28 3.38
N TYR A 90 0.72 -5.01 3.79
CA TYR A 90 1.50 -3.94 3.22
C TYR A 90 2.93 -3.98 3.75
N GLU A 91 3.90 -4.16 2.85
CA GLU A 91 5.31 -4.03 3.19
C GLU A 91 5.68 -2.55 3.36
N ILE A 92 6.19 -2.21 4.54
CA ILE A 92 6.68 -0.88 4.86
C ILE A 92 8.02 -0.66 4.17
N HIS A 93 8.05 0.23 3.19
CA HIS A 93 9.12 0.25 2.20
C HIS A 93 9.41 1.67 1.65
N PRO A 94 10.69 2.12 1.65
CA PRO A 94 11.11 3.36 0.99
C PRO A 94 10.82 3.34 -0.51
N GLY A 95 9.95 4.24 -0.96
CA GLY A 95 9.41 4.18 -2.33
C GLY A 95 7.90 4.13 -2.33
N GLU A 96 7.31 3.74 -1.21
CA GLU A 96 5.88 3.60 -1.00
C GLU A 96 5.34 4.72 -0.10
N ASP A 97 4.05 5.03 -0.21
CA ASP A 97 3.40 5.96 0.70
C ASP A 97 3.37 5.44 2.13
N LEU A 98 3.30 4.11 2.32
CA LEU A 98 3.49 3.44 3.61
C LEU A 98 4.95 3.03 3.78
N HIS A 99 5.72 3.86 4.49
CA HIS A 99 7.17 3.71 4.64
C HIS A 99 7.66 3.81 6.08
N ASP A 100 6.77 3.96 7.05
CA ASP A 100 7.03 3.84 8.48
C ASP A 100 5.71 3.53 9.24
N GLY A 101 5.77 3.44 10.58
CA GLY A 101 4.59 3.21 11.41
C GLY A 101 3.56 4.35 11.35
N ILE A 102 4.02 5.60 11.28
CA ILE A 102 3.14 6.77 11.27
C ILE A 102 2.32 6.84 9.98
N THR A 103 2.95 6.58 8.84
CA THR A 103 2.27 6.52 7.54
C THR A 103 1.30 5.35 7.46
N TYR A 104 1.66 4.19 8.01
CA TYR A 104 0.74 3.07 8.16
C TYR A 104 -0.49 3.41 9.01
N GLU A 105 -0.30 3.98 10.20
CA GLU A 105 -1.40 4.37 11.09
C GLU A 105 -2.33 5.39 10.46
N LEU A 106 -1.77 6.39 9.77
CA LEU A 106 -2.56 7.37 9.04
C LEU A 106 -3.42 6.72 7.94
N PHE A 107 -2.85 5.79 7.18
CA PHE A 107 -3.62 5.03 6.19
C PHE A 107 -4.69 4.17 6.84
N LEU A 108 -4.35 3.44 7.91
CA LEU A 108 -5.26 2.57 8.64
C LEU A 108 -6.48 3.36 9.17
N GLU A 109 -6.25 4.55 9.72
CA GLU A 109 -7.32 5.47 10.12
C GLU A 109 -8.23 5.84 8.93
N LYS A 110 -7.65 6.21 7.78
CA LYS A 110 -8.42 6.61 6.58
C LYS A 110 -9.22 5.48 5.95
N VAL A 111 -8.79 4.23 6.12
CA VAL A 111 -9.58 3.05 5.74
C VAL A 111 -10.48 2.54 6.87
N ASN A 112 -10.71 3.37 7.91
CA ASN A 112 -11.57 3.06 9.05
C ASN A 112 -11.16 1.78 9.80
N ASN A 113 -9.86 1.63 10.04
CA ASN A 113 -9.25 0.48 10.72
C ASN A 113 -9.69 -0.87 10.11
N HIS A 114 -9.78 -0.92 8.78
CA HIS A 114 -10.19 -2.12 8.06
C HIS A 114 -9.29 -3.30 8.41
N GLN A 115 -9.85 -4.38 8.95
CA GLN A 115 -9.07 -5.49 9.53
C GLN A 115 -8.11 -6.17 8.55
N ARG A 116 -8.41 -6.15 7.24
CA ARG A 116 -7.53 -6.69 6.20
C ARG A 116 -6.36 -5.80 5.81
N ALA A 117 -6.28 -4.56 6.31
CA ALA A 117 -5.12 -3.71 6.08
C ALA A 117 -4.04 -4.06 7.11
N CYS A 118 -3.24 -5.08 6.82
CA CYS A 118 -2.25 -5.63 7.73
C CYS A 118 -0.83 -5.19 7.36
N LEU A 119 0.13 -5.41 8.25
CA LEU A 119 1.55 -5.14 8.01
C LEU A 119 2.28 -6.37 7.47
N LEU A 120 3.23 -6.14 6.57
CA LEU A 120 4.32 -7.07 6.26
C LEU A 120 5.61 -6.48 6.84
N TYR A 121 6.22 -7.22 7.75
CA TYR A 121 7.47 -6.84 8.39
C TYR A 121 8.69 -7.38 7.65
N ASP A 122 9.47 -6.47 7.05
CA ASP A 122 10.81 -6.73 6.53
C ASP A 122 11.80 -5.72 7.15
N PRO A 123 12.71 -6.16 8.06
CA PRO A 123 13.59 -5.25 8.79
C PRO A 123 14.66 -4.59 7.92
N SER A 124 14.90 -5.08 6.69
CA SER A 124 15.96 -4.55 5.82
C SER A 124 15.78 -3.06 5.54
N HIS A 125 14.54 -2.62 5.34
CA HIS A 125 14.19 -1.22 5.05
C HIS A 125 14.29 -0.31 6.28
N PHE A 126 13.97 -0.85 7.47
CA PHE A 126 14.08 -0.12 8.73
C PHE A 126 15.53 0.24 9.04
N VAL A 127 16.45 -0.69 8.82
CA VAL A 127 17.89 -0.45 8.99
C VAL A 127 18.35 0.68 8.07
N LEU A 128 17.91 0.69 6.81
CA LEU A 128 18.26 1.75 5.84
C LEU A 128 17.65 3.11 6.18
N GLN A 129 16.47 3.13 6.79
CA GLN A 129 15.80 4.35 7.27
C GLN A 129 16.27 4.81 8.66
N CYS A 130 17.20 4.07 9.28
CA CYS A 130 17.64 4.29 10.66
C CYS A 130 16.48 4.23 11.68
N LEU A 131 15.51 3.35 11.44
CA LEU A 131 14.37 3.08 12.32
C LEU A 131 14.70 1.93 13.29
N ASN A 132 14.15 1.99 14.49
CA ASN A 132 14.28 0.90 15.47
C ASN A 132 13.35 -0.26 15.08
N TYR A 133 13.90 -1.22 14.34
CA TYR A 133 13.15 -2.37 13.82
C TYR A 133 12.68 -3.35 14.89
N LEU A 134 13.29 -3.35 16.09
CA LEU A 134 12.84 -4.18 17.22
C LEU A 134 11.63 -3.58 17.90
N GLU A 135 11.72 -2.29 18.22
CA GLU A 135 10.61 -1.56 18.86
C GLU A 135 9.38 -1.48 17.93
N TYR A 136 9.58 -1.51 16.61
CA TYR A 136 8.47 -1.63 15.66
C TYR A 136 7.63 -2.91 15.88
N ILE A 137 8.25 -4.04 16.22
CA ILE A 137 7.53 -5.28 16.54
C ILE A 137 6.76 -5.15 17.86
N ASP A 138 7.30 -4.40 18.83
CA ASP A 138 6.62 -4.21 20.11
C ASP A 138 5.36 -3.32 19.97
N HIS A 139 5.31 -2.45 18.96
CA HIS A 139 4.17 -1.57 18.68
C HIS A 139 3.04 -2.24 17.87
N TYR A 140 3.33 -3.30 17.09
CA TYR A 140 2.38 -3.92 16.14
C TYR A 140 2.40 -5.46 16.22
#